data_AF-A0A7X6ZVA5-F1
#
_entry.id   AF-A0A7X6ZVA5-F1
#
_cell.length_a   1.000
_cell.length_b   1.000
_cell.length_c   1.000
_cell.angle_alpha   90.00
_cell.angle_beta   90.00
_cell.angle_gamma   90.00
#
_symmetry.space_group_name_H-M   'P 1'
#
loop_
_entity.id
_entity.type
_entity.pdbx_description
1 polymer ?
#
loop_
_entity_poly.entity_id
_entity_poly.type
_entity_poly.pdbx_seq_one_letter_code
_entity_poly.pdbx_strand_id
1 'polypeptide(L)'
;MVKKARELSNNDFFIGITDIVEGIDIIANMRGPQNLCYDLIDEPDVIHSRIKQLDNIYFEYYDRMYDVVKQEDNSSCYMCFSIWGHGKTAKIQCDFSALMSPNQFKEFTVPSIREQCKRLDNALYHLDGVDALKHVDELLKIKDIKAIQWTAGAGKPDGGSEQWYDLYEKVRSSGKPLWIQIETGCIDEWIEKADKIVRLFGNQGLYFLFPNMSDKDAKKLLSKAEDSWTF
;
A
#
# COMPACT_ATOMS: atom_id res chain seq x y z
N MET A 1 3.83 12.60 -20.28
CA MET A 1 4.66 11.46 -19.84
C MET A 1 3.89 10.13 -19.94
N VAL A 2 2.80 9.92 -19.18
CA VAL A 2 2.04 8.64 -19.19
C VAL A 2 1.56 8.19 -20.58
N LYS A 3 0.99 9.11 -21.38
CA LYS A 3 0.60 8.82 -22.78
C LYS A 3 1.78 8.30 -23.61
N LYS A 4 2.96 8.90 -23.44
CA LYS A 4 4.16 8.50 -24.17
C LYS A 4 4.65 7.11 -23.73
N ALA A 5 4.57 6.81 -22.43
CA ALA A 5 4.89 5.48 -21.91
C ALA A 5 3.93 4.42 -22.49
N ARG A 6 2.64 4.72 -22.59
CA ARG A 6 1.63 3.82 -23.20
C ARG A 6 1.90 3.59 -24.69
N GLU A 7 2.25 4.63 -25.44
CA GLU A 7 2.65 4.49 -26.86
C GLU A 7 3.89 3.61 -27.00
N LEU A 8 4.92 3.85 -26.17
CA LEU A 8 6.18 3.11 -26.23
C LEU A 8 6.05 1.66 -25.77
N SER A 9 5.09 1.35 -24.90
CA SER A 9 4.88 -0.03 -24.44
C SER A 9 4.32 -0.94 -25.52
N ASN A 10 3.70 -0.38 -26.56
CA ASN A 10 3.14 -1.13 -27.69
C ASN A 10 2.27 -2.34 -27.29
N ASN A 11 1.60 -2.27 -26.14
CA ASN A 11 0.86 -3.36 -25.51
C ASN A 11 1.67 -4.61 -25.11
N ASP A 12 3.00 -4.54 -25.11
CA ASP A 12 3.88 -5.64 -24.67
C ASP A 12 3.83 -5.85 -23.14
N PHE A 13 3.50 -4.78 -22.39
CA PHE A 13 3.32 -4.82 -20.94
C PHE A 13 2.36 -3.72 -20.47
N PHE A 14 1.82 -3.90 -19.27
CA PHE A 14 0.94 -2.93 -18.63
C PHE A 14 1.72 -1.72 -18.12
N ILE A 15 1.13 -0.53 -18.29
CA ILE A 15 1.65 0.71 -17.73
C ILE A 15 0.90 0.97 -16.42
N GLY A 16 1.65 1.07 -15.33
CA GLY A 16 1.10 1.45 -14.03
C GLY A 16 0.72 2.92 -13.99
N ILE A 17 -0.36 3.23 -13.27
CA ILE A 17 -0.63 4.59 -12.80
C ILE A 17 0.54 5.01 -11.93
N THR A 18 1.12 6.18 -12.24
CA THR A 18 2.24 6.74 -11.48
C THR A 18 1.78 7.09 -10.07
N ASP A 19 2.66 6.86 -9.10
CA ASP A 19 2.33 7.18 -7.72
C ASP A 19 2.14 8.69 -7.56
N ILE A 20 0.94 9.07 -7.13
CA ILE A 20 0.60 10.43 -6.75
C ILE A 20 0.21 10.35 -5.28
N VAL A 21 0.88 11.13 -4.44
CA VAL A 21 0.64 11.19 -2.99
C VAL A 21 -0.68 11.93 -2.74
N GLU A 22 -1.39 11.57 -1.68
CA GLU A 22 -2.74 12.01 -1.34
C GLU A 22 -2.84 12.68 0.03
N GLY A 23 -4.01 13.26 0.31
CA GLY A 23 -4.44 13.66 1.65
C GLY A 23 -3.47 14.60 2.36
N ILE A 24 -3.32 14.38 3.67
CA ILE A 24 -2.55 15.24 4.56
C ILE A 24 -1.04 15.22 4.28
N ASP A 25 -0.52 14.18 3.62
CA ASP A 25 0.91 14.09 3.27
C ASP A 25 1.32 15.18 2.29
N ILE A 26 0.43 15.59 1.37
CA ILE A 26 0.67 16.73 0.48
C ILE A 26 0.83 18.02 1.30
N ILE A 27 -0.03 18.23 2.31
CA ILE A 27 0.05 19.39 3.20
C ILE A 27 1.37 19.35 3.97
N ALA A 28 1.75 18.19 4.51
CA ALA A 28 3.01 18.02 5.24
C ALA A 28 4.23 18.38 4.38
N ASN A 29 4.22 17.98 3.10
CA ASN A 29 5.29 18.32 2.14
C ASN A 29 5.33 19.82 1.81
N MET A 30 4.18 20.48 1.67
CA MET A 30 4.11 21.90 1.34
C MET A 30 4.40 22.82 2.53
N ARG A 31 3.90 22.45 3.72
CA ARG A 31 3.91 23.27 4.94
C ARG A 31 5.11 22.98 5.85
N GLY A 32 5.69 21.79 5.70
CA GLY A 32 6.65 21.20 6.62
C GLY A 32 5.94 20.45 7.76
N PRO A 33 6.38 19.23 8.12
CA PRO A 33 5.67 18.37 9.07
C PRO A 33 5.56 18.98 10.47
N GLN A 34 6.60 19.66 10.95
CA GLN A 34 6.57 20.31 12.27
C GLN A 34 5.50 21.40 12.34
N ASN A 35 5.42 22.24 11.31
CA ASN A 35 4.44 23.31 11.25
C ASN A 35 3.01 22.76 11.18
N LEU A 36 2.82 21.70 10.39
CA LEU A 36 1.53 21.03 10.31
C LEU A 36 1.08 20.45 11.67
N CYS A 37 2.00 19.95 12.50
CA CYS A 37 1.66 19.52 13.86
C CYS A 37 1.04 20.66 14.70
N TYR A 38 1.53 21.89 14.56
CA TYR A 38 0.92 23.06 15.22
C TYR A 38 -0.41 23.42 14.56
N ASP A 39 -0.45 23.46 13.23
CA ASP A 39 -1.66 23.82 12.48
C ASP A 39 -2.85 22.87 12.78
N LEU A 40 -2.58 21.58 13.07
CA LEU A 40 -3.60 20.62 13.51
C LEU A 40 -4.28 20.99 14.84
N ILE A 41 -3.62 21.79 15.68
CA ILE A 41 -4.11 22.23 16.98
C ILE A 41 -4.70 23.63 16.87
N ASP A 42 -3.97 24.53 16.23
CA ASP A 42 -4.29 25.95 16.19
C ASP A 42 -5.38 26.26 15.16
N GLU A 43 -5.41 25.54 14.02
CA GLU A 43 -6.28 25.81 12.87
C GLU A 43 -6.93 24.53 12.28
N PRO A 44 -7.56 23.66 13.10
CA PRO A 44 -8.06 22.36 12.65
C PRO A 44 -9.09 22.44 11.52
N ASP A 45 -9.98 23.45 11.55
CA ASP A 45 -11.00 23.67 10.51
C ASP A 45 -10.36 23.98 9.14
N VAL A 46 -9.25 24.71 9.14
CA VAL A 46 -8.50 25.02 7.91
C VAL A 46 -7.89 23.73 7.37
N ILE A 47 -7.30 22.89 8.22
CA ILE A 47 -6.72 21.62 7.80
C ILE A 47 -7.79 20.68 7.24
N HIS A 48 -8.94 20.54 7.91
CA HIS A 48 -10.09 19.76 7.39
C HIS A 48 -10.51 20.23 6.00
N SER A 49 -10.63 21.56 5.81
CA SER A 49 -10.99 22.16 4.52
C SER A 49 -9.95 21.85 3.43
N ARG A 50 -8.65 21.89 3.76
CA ARG A 50 -7.56 21.60 2.81
C ARG A 50 -7.50 20.12 2.45
N ILE A 51 -7.66 19.21 3.41
CA ILE A 51 -7.71 17.77 3.15
C ILE A 51 -8.85 17.48 2.16
N LYS A 52 -10.04 18.01 2.39
CA LYS A 52 -11.18 17.83 1.48
C LYS A 52 -10.93 18.37 0.07
N GLN A 53 -10.23 19.51 -0.06
CA GLN A 53 -9.85 20.05 -1.37
C GLN A 53 -8.89 19.10 -2.09
N LEU A 54 -7.90 18.58 -1.37
CA LEU A 54 -6.91 17.64 -1.92
C LEU A 54 -7.55 16.31 -2.32
N ASP A 55 -8.46 15.77 -1.51
CA ASP A 55 -9.20 14.53 -1.83
C ASP A 55 -9.95 14.66 -3.16
N ASN A 56 -10.55 15.82 -3.42
CA ASN A 56 -11.24 16.07 -4.70
C ASN A 56 -10.26 16.20 -5.87
N ILE A 57 -9.20 16.99 -5.69
CA ILE A 57 -8.20 17.26 -6.73
C ILE A 57 -7.44 15.99 -7.11
N TYR A 58 -7.14 15.12 -6.13
CA TYR A 58 -6.45 13.85 -6.34
C TYR A 58 -7.09 13.05 -7.48
N PHE A 59 -8.42 12.87 -7.43
CA PHE A 59 -9.10 12.07 -8.44
C PHE A 59 -9.20 12.74 -9.81
N GLU A 60 -9.07 14.06 -9.91
CA GLU A 60 -8.96 14.71 -11.23
C GLU A 60 -7.68 14.28 -11.96
N TYR A 61 -6.58 14.07 -11.23
CA TYR A 61 -5.32 13.57 -11.79
C TYR A 61 -5.33 12.05 -11.94
N TYR A 62 -5.79 11.34 -10.91
CA TYR A 62 -5.91 9.88 -10.95
C TYR A 62 -6.77 9.42 -12.13
N ASP A 63 -7.98 9.96 -12.29
CA ASP A 63 -8.94 9.52 -13.32
C ASP A 63 -8.36 9.73 -14.73
N ARG A 64 -7.64 10.85 -14.96
CA ARG A 64 -6.96 11.11 -16.24
C ARG A 64 -5.82 10.14 -16.53
N MET A 65 -5.09 9.71 -15.51
CA MET A 65 -4.04 8.69 -15.68
C MET A 65 -4.66 7.32 -15.92
N TYR A 66 -5.66 6.95 -15.12
CA TYR A 66 -6.43 5.71 -15.28
C TYR A 66 -7.01 5.58 -16.68
N ASP A 67 -7.65 6.62 -17.21
CA ASP A 67 -8.24 6.60 -18.56
C ASP A 67 -7.21 6.39 -19.68
N VAL A 68 -5.93 6.71 -19.44
CA VAL A 68 -4.85 6.48 -20.40
C VAL A 68 -4.31 5.04 -20.32
N VAL A 69 -4.29 4.44 -19.13
CA VAL A 69 -3.55 3.19 -18.87
C VAL A 69 -4.42 1.98 -18.58
N LYS A 70 -5.72 2.15 -18.33
CA LYS A 70 -6.65 1.04 -18.08
C LYS A 70 -6.69 0.10 -19.29
N GLN A 71 -6.91 -1.18 -19.01
CA GLN A 71 -7.08 -2.21 -20.01
C GLN A 71 -8.52 -2.23 -20.55
N GLU A 72 -8.78 -3.02 -21.59
CA GLU A 72 -10.10 -3.15 -22.21
C GLU A 72 -11.18 -3.64 -21.23
N ASP A 73 -10.79 -4.47 -20.26
CA ASP A 73 -11.66 -4.98 -19.18
C ASP A 73 -11.82 -4.01 -18.01
N ASN A 74 -11.32 -2.76 -18.15
CA ASN A 74 -11.20 -1.75 -17.10
C ASN A 74 -10.27 -2.11 -15.94
N SER A 75 -9.45 -3.17 -16.03
CA SER A 75 -8.41 -3.40 -15.03
C SER A 75 -7.30 -2.35 -15.13
N SER A 76 -6.60 -2.13 -14.02
CA SER A 76 -5.48 -1.19 -13.97
C SER A 76 -4.34 -1.68 -13.08
N CYS A 77 -3.12 -1.36 -13.49
CA CYS A 77 -1.93 -1.48 -12.66
C CYS A 77 -1.67 -0.17 -11.94
N TYR A 78 -1.21 -0.25 -10.70
CA TYR A 78 -0.64 0.88 -9.98
C TYR A 78 0.87 0.63 -9.80
N MET A 79 1.70 1.62 -10.12
CA MET A 79 3.15 1.45 -10.16
C MET A 79 3.72 1.13 -8.78
N CYS A 80 3.27 1.84 -7.74
CA CYS A 80 3.73 1.61 -6.38
C CYS A 80 3.26 0.24 -5.90
N PHE A 81 4.18 -0.54 -5.33
CA PHE A 81 3.95 -1.92 -4.84
C PHE A 81 3.52 -2.94 -5.90
N SER A 82 3.65 -2.63 -7.20
CA SER A 82 3.41 -3.54 -8.31
C SER A 82 2.05 -4.24 -8.25
N ILE A 83 0.99 -3.49 -7.91
CA ILE A 83 -0.35 -4.04 -7.73
C ILE A 83 -1.20 -3.90 -9.00
N TRP A 84 -2.12 -4.85 -9.15
CA TRP A 84 -3.10 -4.89 -10.23
C TRP A 84 -4.45 -5.34 -9.66
N GLY A 85 -5.53 -4.85 -10.26
CA GLY A 85 -6.88 -5.29 -9.95
C GLY A 85 -7.88 -4.88 -11.03
N HIS A 86 -9.03 -5.54 -11.05
CA HIS A 86 -10.15 -5.14 -11.90
C HIS A 86 -10.72 -3.80 -11.43
N GLY A 87 -10.85 -2.83 -12.35
CA GLY A 87 -11.29 -1.47 -12.03
C GLY A 87 -10.15 -0.55 -11.55
N LYS A 88 -10.54 0.51 -10.86
CA LYS A 88 -9.65 1.53 -10.31
C LYS A 88 -8.87 0.98 -9.13
N THR A 89 -7.58 0.77 -9.33
CA THR A 89 -6.66 0.22 -8.33
C THR A 89 -5.64 1.28 -7.92
N ALA A 90 -5.45 1.46 -6.62
CA ALA A 90 -4.44 2.37 -6.10
C ALA A 90 -3.90 1.90 -4.74
N LYS A 91 -2.67 2.35 -4.46
CA LYS A 91 -2.19 2.44 -3.09
C LYS A 91 -2.73 3.72 -2.47
N ILE A 92 -3.13 3.63 -1.21
CA ILE A 92 -3.41 4.77 -0.34
C ILE A 92 -2.52 4.73 0.91
N GLN A 93 -2.25 5.86 1.55
CA GLN A 93 -1.28 6.02 2.63
C GLN A 93 -1.54 7.24 3.52
N CYS A 94 -0.74 7.34 4.58
CA CYS A 94 -0.55 8.55 5.37
C CYS A 94 0.77 8.44 6.13
N ASP A 95 1.87 8.87 5.53
CA ASP A 95 3.19 8.82 6.16
C ASP A 95 3.25 9.76 7.36
N PHE A 96 2.56 10.90 7.28
CA PHE A 96 2.42 11.85 8.37
C PHE A 96 1.76 11.25 9.62
N SER A 97 1.06 10.11 9.49
CA SER A 97 0.45 9.40 10.63
C SER A 97 1.45 8.99 11.72
N ALA A 98 2.73 8.84 11.38
CA ALA A 98 3.80 8.61 12.35
C ALA A 98 3.81 9.70 13.45
N LEU A 99 3.56 10.95 13.08
CA LEU A 99 3.53 12.10 13.98
C LEU A 99 2.18 12.34 14.65
N MET A 100 1.13 11.63 14.22
CA MET A 100 -0.23 11.83 14.73
C MET A 100 -0.52 10.93 15.93
N SER A 101 -1.29 11.43 16.89
CA SER A 101 -1.97 10.58 17.88
C SER A 101 -3.09 9.76 17.22
N PRO A 102 -3.53 8.62 17.82
CA PRO A 102 -4.67 7.87 17.30
C PRO A 102 -5.95 8.70 17.15
N ASN A 103 -6.18 9.68 18.03
CA ASN A 103 -7.33 10.57 17.93
C ASN A 103 -7.22 11.50 16.72
N GLN A 104 -6.05 12.11 16.49
CA GLN A 104 -5.81 12.93 15.31
C GLN A 104 -5.91 12.11 14.03
N PHE A 105 -5.35 10.90 13.98
CA PHE A 105 -5.46 10.04 12.80
C PHE A 105 -6.92 9.71 12.47
N LYS A 106 -7.71 9.39 13.50
CA LYS A 106 -9.14 9.15 13.36
C LYS A 106 -9.92 10.39 12.90
N GLU A 107 -9.50 11.57 13.32
CA GLU A 107 -10.14 12.84 12.97
C GLU A 107 -9.80 13.29 11.55
N PHE A 108 -8.51 13.38 11.22
CA PHE A 108 -8.04 14.03 9.99
C PHE A 108 -7.80 13.05 8.84
N THR A 109 -7.40 11.81 9.12
CA THR A 109 -6.97 10.87 8.07
C THR A 109 -8.05 9.85 7.71
N VAL A 110 -8.71 9.25 8.70
CA VAL A 110 -9.74 8.20 8.45
C VAL A 110 -10.87 8.68 7.52
N PRO A 111 -11.40 9.91 7.62
CA PRO A 111 -12.39 10.40 6.67
C PRO A 111 -11.87 10.50 5.23
N SER A 112 -10.65 11.01 5.03
CA SER A 112 -10.00 11.11 3.71
C SER A 112 -9.78 9.72 3.11
N ILE A 113 -9.24 8.78 3.88
CA ILE A 113 -9.08 7.38 3.45
C ILE A 113 -10.40 6.79 2.98
N ARG A 114 -11.48 6.97 3.76
CA ARG A 114 -12.81 6.47 3.39
C ARG A 114 -13.31 7.09 2.09
N GLU A 115 -13.08 8.38 1.88
CA GLU A 115 -13.48 9.05 0.64
C GLU A 115 -12.71 8.52 -0.57
N GLN A 116 -11.41 8.29 -0.41
CA GLN A 116 -10.60 7.65 -1.46
C GLN A 116 -11.09 6.23 -1.76
N CYS A 117 -11.35 5.43 -0.72
CA CYS A 117 -11.86 4.08 -0.90
C CYS A 117 -13.22 4.03 -1.64
N LYS A 118 -14.10 5.04 -1.50
CA LYS A 118 -15.36 5.08 -2.27
C LYS A 118 -15.17 5.25 -3.77
N ARG A 119 -14.02 5.80 -4.17
CA ARG A 119 -13.67 6.16 -5.56
C ARG A 119 -12.77 5.11 -6.22
N LEU A 120 -12.31 4.12 -5.44
CA LEU A 120 -11.42 3.04 -5.86
C LEU A 120 -12.13 1.70 -5.73
N ASP A 121 -11.98 0.83 -6.72
CA ASP A 121 -12.46 -0.56 -6.62
C ASP A 121 -11.52 -1.40 -5.74
N ASN A 122 -10.21 -1.13 -5.84
CA ASN A 122 -9.17 -1.81 -5.07
C ASN A 122 -8.22 -0.82 -4.40
N ALA A 123 -8.39 -0.61 -3.09
CA ALA A 123 -7.48 0.19 -2.28
C ALA A 123 -6.55 -0.70 -1.43
N LEU A 124 -5.24 -0.60 -1.68
CA LEU A 124 -4.20 -1.16 -0.82
C LEU A 124 -3.70 -0.08 0.14
N TYR A 125 -3.78 -0.28 1.45
CA TYR A 125 -3.21 0.70 2.39
C TYR A 125 -1.74 0.41 2.67
N HIS A 126 -0.86 1.38 2.41
CA HIS A 126 0.56 1.37 2.77
C HIS A 126 0.73 1.73 4.25
N LEU A 127 1.09 0.74 5.05
CA LEU A 127 1.43 0.91 6.46
C LEU A 127 2.95 1.05 6.59
N ASP A 128 3.41 2.29 6.72
CA ASP A 128 4.82 2.63 6.74
C ASP A 128 5.36 2.87 8.15
N GLY A 129 6.30 2.04 8.55
CA GLY A 129 7.08 2.22 9.76
C GLY A 129 6.38 1.79 11.05
N VAL A 130 7.20 1.50 12.06
CA VAL A 130 6.72 1.06 13.38
C VAL A 130 5.87 2.11 14.09
N ASP A 131 6.08 3.40 13.81
CA ASP A 131 5.32 4.49 14.43
C ASP A 131 3.87 4.55 13.95
N ALA A 132 3.56 4.01 12.77
CA ALA A 132 2.20 3.92 12.23
C ALA A 132 1.40 2.75 12.81
N LEU A 133 2.05 1.77 13.47
CA LEU A 133 1.40 0.57 14.01
C LEU A 133 0.26 0.87 15.00
N LYS A 134 0.34 2.00 15.71
CA LYS A 134 -0.68 2.49 16.64
C LYS A 134 -2.04 2.77 15.98
N HIS A 135 -2.08 2.86 14.64
CA HIS A 135 -3.29 3.17 13.86
C HIS A 135 -3.92 1.95 13.19
N VAL A 136 -3.28 0.77 13.26
CA VAL A 136 -3.73 -0.44 12.57
C VAL A 136 -5.16 -0.80 12.91
N ASP A 137 -5.56 -0.71 14.18
CA ASP A 137 -6.92 -1.06 14.59
C ASP A 137 -7.99 -0.18 13.93
N GLU A 138 -7.71 1.09 13.63
CA GLU A 138 -8.65 1.92 12.86
C GLU A 138 -8.64 1.59 11.37
N LEU A 139 -7.47 1.31 10.79
CA LEU A 139 -7.37 0.91 9.39
C LEU A 139 -8.16 -0.38 9.11
N LEU A 140 -8.06 -1.37 10.00
CA LEU A 140 -8.75 -2.65 9.84
C LEU A 140 -10.28 -2.52 9.92
N LYS A 141 -10.81 -1.48 10.61
CA LYS A 141 -12.25 -1.20 10.64
C LYS A 141 -12.77 -0.62 9.32
N ILE A 142 -11.91 -0.11 8.45
CA ILE A 142 -12.30 0.42 7.13
C ILE A 142 -12.48 -0.77 6.18
N LYS A 143 -13.74 -1.18 5.97
CA LYS A 143 -14.09 -2.34 5.14
C LYS A 143 -13.59 -2.23 3.69
N ASP A 144 -13.54 -1.00 3.17
CA ASP A 144 -13.22 -0.74 1.77
C ASP A 144 -11.72 -0.78 1.45
N ILE A 145 -10.85 -0.77 2.49
CA ILE A 145 -9.44 -1.15 2.31
C ILE A 145 -9.37 -2.63 1.99
N LYS A 146 -8.89 -2.98 0.80
CA LYS A 146 -8.89 -4.36 0.29
C LYS A 146 -7.69 -5.17 0.72
N ALA A 147 -6.57 -4.54 1.09
CA ALA A 147 -5.37 -5.20 1.58
C ALA A 147 -4.51 -4.22 2.39
N ILE A 148 -3.63 -4.76 3.23
CA ILE A 148 -2.60 -3.98 3.93
C ILE A 148 -1.23 -4.34 3.37
N GLN A 149 -0.48 -3.33 3.00
CA GLN A 149 0.94 -3.44 2.68
C GLN A 149 1.75 -3.04 3.91
N TRP A 150 2.79 -3.81 4.25
CA TRP A 150 3.65 -3.53 5.39
C TRP A 150 5.08 -3.20 4.97
N THR A 151 5.56 -2.03 5.43
CA THR A 151 6.97 -1.63 5.37
C THR A 151 7.46 -1.33 6.78
N ALA A 152 8.49 -2.04 7.25
CA ALA A 152 8.98 -1.91 8.62
C ALA A 152 9.67 -0.57 8.95
N GLY A 153 10.14 0.14 7.91
CA GLY A 153 10.92 1.36 8.03
C GLY A 153 12.43 1.12 8.16
N ALA A 154 13.20 2.21 8.02
CA ALA A 154 14.66 2.15 7.98
C ALA A 154 15.28 1.54 9.25
N GLY A 155 16.27 0.66 9.07
CA GLY A 155 17.01 0.03 10.16
C GLY A 155 16.25 -1.06 10.91
N LYS A 156 15.05 -1.45 10.45
CA LYS A 156 14.30 -2.58 10.98
C LYS A 156 14.47 -3.83 10.09
N PRO A 157 14.34 -5.04 10.66
CA PRO A 157 14.27 -6.26 9.86
C PRO A 157 13.11 -6.23 8.86
N ASP A 158 13.32 -6.89 7.71
CA ASP A 158 12.35 -6.97 6.61
C ASP A 158 11.03 -7.63 6.97
N GLY A 159 10.09 -7.65 6.03
CA GLY A 159 8.77 -8.26 6.19
C GLY A 159 8.81 -9.78 6.42
N GLY A 160 9.94 -10.46 6.20
CA GLY A 160 10.08 -11.87 6.52
C GLY A 160 10.34 -12.15 8.00
N SER A 161 10.59 -11.12 8.82
CA SER A 161 10.92 -11.27 10.23
C SER A 161 9.71 -11.67 11.10
N GLU A 162 9.93 -12.61 12.01
CA GLU A 162 8.92 -13.12 12.95
C GLU A 162 8.38 -12.06 13.91
N GLN A 163 9.14 -10.99 14.16
CA GLN A 163 8.70 -9.90 15.03
C GLN A 163 7.45 -9.17 14.49
N TRP A 164 7.11 -9.36 13.22
CA TRP A 164 5.91 -8.78 12.59
C TRP A 164 4.71 -9.73 12.61
N TYR A 165 4.85 -10.94 13.14
CA TYR A 165 3.78 -11.94 13.08
C TYR A 165 2.54 -11.54 13.89
N ASP A 166 2.69 -10.78 14.98
CA ASP A 166 1.53 -10.23 15.71
C ASP A 166 0.74 -9.23 14.86
N LEU A 167 1.42 -8.43 14.03
CA LEU A 167 0.76 -7.57 13.04
C LEU A 167 0.07 -8.42 11.97
N TYR A 168 0.73 -9.46 11.47
CA TYR A 168 0.17 -10.30 10.42
C TYR A 168 -1.07 -11.05 10.91
N GLU A 169 -1.01 -11.64 12.11
CA GLU A 169 -2.14 -12.27 12.78
C GLU A 169 -3.31 -11.30 12.90
N LYS A 170 -3.05 -10.07 13.34
CA LYS A 170 -4.08 -9.03 13.48
C LYS A 170 -4.73 -8.67 12.14
N VAL A 171 -3.93 -8.45 11.09
CA VAL A 171 -4.45 -8.12 9.74
C VAL A 171 -5.25 -9.30 9.18
N ARG A 172 -4.72 -10.51 9.27
CA ARG A 172 -5.34 -11.73 8.74
C ARG A 172 -6.62 -12.10 9.48
N SER A 173 -6.63 -11.95 10.80
CA SER A 173 -7.83 -12.12 11.65
C SER A 173 -8.96 -11.15 11.29
N SER A 174 -8.65 -9.99 10.70
CA SER A 174 -9.67 -9.07 10.17
C SER A 174 -10.23 -9.47 8.79
N GLY A 175 -9.72 -10.56 8.22
CA GLY A 175 -10.07 -11.04 6.88
C GLY A 175 -9.35 -10.29 5.74
N LYS A 176 -8.39 -9.41 6.05
CA LYS A 176 -7.67 -8.65 5.03
C LYS A 176 -6.42 -9.41 4.53
N PRO A 177 -6.14 -9.38 3.21
CA PRO A 177 -4.85 -9.78 2.63
C PRO A 177 -3.68 -8.93 3.10
N LEU A 178 -2.48 -9.51 2.99
CA LEU A 178 -1.20 -8.86 3.27
C LEU A 178 -0.34 -8.80 2.01
N TRP A 179 0.33 -7.67 1.83
CA TRP A 179 1.44 -7.50 0.90
C TRP A 179 2.72 -7.32 1.72
N ILE A 180 3.73 -8.16 1.48
CA ILE A 180 4.93 -8.27 2.31
C ILE A 180 6.17 -8.28 1.41
N GLN A 181 7.14 -7.42 1.70
CA GLN A 181 8.45 -7.45 1.07
C GLN A 181 9.46 -8.23 1.93
N ILE A 182 10.13 -9.21 1.31
CA ILE A 182 11.19 -10.02 1.93
C ILE A 182 12.46 -9.78 1.13
N GLU A 183 13.46 -9.15 1.73
CA GLU A 183 14.62 -8.59 0.99
C GLU A 183 15.98 -8.93 1.60
N THR A 184 16.02 -9.24 2.89
CA THR A 184 17.24 -9.59 3.61
C THR A 184 17.50 -11.08 3.48
N GLY A 185 18.67 -11.43 2.97
CA GLY A 185 19.14 -12.81 2.89
C GLY A 185 19.43 -13.28 1.46
N CYS A 186 19.57 -14.60 1.31
CA CYS A 186 19.67 -15.27 0.01
C CYS A 186 18.36 -15.98 -0.36
N ILE A 187 18.28 -16.54 -1.58
CA ILE A 187 17.08 -17.22 -2.10
C ILE A 187 16.52 -18.30 -1.15
N ASP A 188 17.39 -19.08 -0.52
CA ASP A 188 16.95 -20.14 0.41
C ASP A 188 16.31 -19.56 1.67
N GLU A 189 16.88 -18.48 2.21
CA GLU A 189 16.33 -17.78 3.37
C GLU A 189 15.02 -17.06 3.04
N TRP A 190 14.90 -16.47 1.84
CA TRP A 190 13.65 -15.85 1.38
C TRP A 190 12.53 -16.88 1.28
N ILE A 191 12.82 -18.04 0.70
CA ILE A 191 11.88 -19.16 0.59
C ILE A 191 11.47 -19.65 1.98
N GLU A 192 12.42 -19.83 2.91
CA GLU A 192 12.13 -20.28 4.28
C GLU A 192 11.21 -19.30 5.02
N LYS A 193 11.53 -18.00 4.97
CA LYS A 193 10.70 -16.94 5.55
C LYS A 193 9.28 -16.95 4.99
N ALA A 194 9.14 -17.00 3.66
CA ALA A 194 7.84 -17.04 3.01
C ALA A 194 7.06 -18.33 3.35
N ASP A 195 7.71 -19.50 3.34
CA ASP A 195 7.10 -20.79 3.69
C ASP A 195 6.55 -20.78 5.12
N LYS A 196 7.31 -20.20 6.06
CA LYS A 196 6.87 -20.06 7.45
C LYS A 196 5.63 -19.16 7.57
N ILE A 197 5.59 -18.03 6.86
CA ILE A 197 4.43 -17.14 6.82
C ILE A 197 3.22 -17.86 6.23
N VAL A 198 3.37 -18.57 5.10
CA VAL A 198 2.28 -19.34 4.47
C VAL A 198 1.74 -20.43 5.40
N ARG A 199 2.62 -21.16 6.10
CA ARG A 199 2.20 -22.20 7.05
C ARG A 199 1.39 -21.66 8.22
N LEU A 200 1.73 -20.47 8.70
CA LEU A 200 1.08 -19.85 9.85
C LEU A 200 -0.23 -19.14 9.47
N PHE A 201 -0.24 -18.42 8.35
CA PHE A 201 -1.33 -17.50 7.99
C PHE A 201 -2.20 -17.96 6.81
N GLY A 202 -1.91 -19.16 6.28
CA GLY A 202 -2.54 -19.74 5.11
C GLY A 202 -1.94 -19.24 3.80
N ASN A 203 -2.35 -19.84 2.69
CA ASN A 203 -1.86 -19.52 1.35
C ASN A 203 -2.68 -18.47 0.60
N GLN A 204 -3.90 -18.17 1.04
CA GLN A 204 -4.77 -17.19 0.40
C GLN A 204 -4.54 -15.78 0.95
N GLY A 205 -4.48 -14.78 0.06
CA GLY A 205 -4.38 -13.37 0.47
C GLY A 205 -3.00 -12.98 1.01
N LEU A 206 -1.93 -13.65 0.56
CA LEU A 206 -0.55 -13.22 0.76
C LEU A 206 0.05 -12.85 -0.59
N TYR A 207 0.65 -11.66 -0.66
CA TYR A 207 1.45 -11.21 -1.79
C TYR A 207 2.88 -10.97 -1.29
N PHE A 208 3.85 -11.69 -1.85
CA PHE A 208 5.26 -11.50 -1.54
C PHE A 208 5.97 -10.75 -2.66
N LEU A 209 6.75 -9.74 -2.28
CA LEU A 209 7.73 -9.10 -3.16
C LEU A 209 9.14 -9.49 -2.72
N PHE A 210 9.95 -9.94 -3.67
CA PHE A 210 11.35 -10.30 -3.47
C PHE A 210 12.26 -9.39 -4.32
N PRO A 211 13.55 -9.23 -3.95
CA PRO A 211 14.52 -8.52 -4.76
C PRO A 211 14.70 -9.12 -6.15
N ASN A 212 15.32 -8.34 -7.03
CA ASN A 212 15.78 -8.84 -8.33
C ASN A 212 16.71 -10.05 -8.12
N MET A 213 16.46 -11.11 -8.88
CA MET A 213 17.17 -12.39 -8.76
C MET A 213 17.43 -13.00 -10.14
N SER A 214 18.26 -14.06 -10.18
CA SER A 214 18.51 -14.79 -11.42
C SER A 214 17.27 -15.59 -11.85
N ASP A 215 17.15 -15.89 -13.16
CA ASP A 215 16.08 -16.77 -13.68
C ASP A 215 16.05 -18.14 -12.99
N LYS A 216 17.24 -18.67 -12.64
CA LYS A 216 17.37 -19.92 -11.89
C LYS A 216 16.75 -19.82 -10.50
N ASP A 217 17.02 -18.74 -9.77
CA ASP A 217 16.49 -18.53 -8.42
C ASP A 217 14.99 -18.25 -8.44
N ALA A 218 14.53 -17.48 -9.43
CA ALA A 218 13.10 -17.25 -9.65
C ALA A 218 12.35 -18.55 -9.90
N LYS A 219 12.87 -19.43 -10.77
CA LYS A 219 12.29 -20.77 -11.01
C LYS A 219 12.28 -21.64 -9.76
N LYS A 220 13.33 -21.58 -8.94
CA LYS A 220 13.40 -22.29 -7.66
C LYS A 220 12.30 -21.82 -6.70
N LEU A 221 12.10 -20.51 -6.59
CA LEU A 221 11.03 -19.92 -5.78
C LEU A 221 9.64 -20.34 -6.27
N LEU A 222 9.41 -20.24 -7.58
CA LEU A 222 8.12 -20.59 -8.19
C LEU A 222 7.79 -22.07 -8.01
N SER A 223 8.74 -22.98 -8.24
CA SER A 223 8.55 -24.42 -8.00
C SER A 223 8.16 -24.69 -6.54
N LYS A 224 8.84 -24.06 -5.58
CA LYS A 224 8.47 -24.17 -4.17
C LYS A 224 7.04 -23.70 -3.89
N ALA A 225 6.64 -22.56 -4.45
CA ALA A 225 5.30 -22.02 -4.28
C ALA A 225 4.23 -22.94 -4.90
N GLU A 226 4.46 -23.43 -6.11
CA GLU A 226 3.55 -24.33 -6.83
C GLU A 226 3.38 -25.68 -6.11
N ASP A 227 4.48 -26.23 -5.59
CA ASP A 227 4.49 -27.55 -4.94
C ASP A 227 3.93 -27.51 -3.50
N SER A 228 4.14 -26.41 -2.77
CA SER A 228 3.89 -26.36 -1.31
C SER A 228 2.83 -25.36 -0.86
N TRP A 229 2.47 -24.36 -1.67
CA TRP A 229 1.58 -23.26 -1.25
C TRP A 229 0.22 -23.28 -1.96
N THR A 230 -0.15 -24.36 -2.64
CA THR A 230 -1.35 -24.45 -3.49
C THR A 230 -2.52 -25.23 -2.89
N PHE A 231 -2.51 -25.50 -1.58
CA PHE A 231 -3.48 -26.36 -0.89
C PHE A 231 -4.82 -25.71 -0.54
#